data_AF-A0A7S7MAM0-F1
#
_entry.id   AF-A0A7S7MAM0-F1
#
_cell.length_a   1.000
_cell.length_b   1.000
_cell.length_c   1.000
_cell.angle_alpha   90.00
_cell.angle_beta   90.00
_cell.angle_gamma   90.00
#
_symmetry.space_group_name_H-M   'P 1'
#
loop_
_entity.id
_entity.type
_entity.pdbx_description
1 polymer ?
#
loop_
_entity_poly.entity_id
_entity_poly.type
_entity_poly.pdbx_seq_one_letter_code
_entity_poly.pdbx_strand_id
1 'polypeptide(L)'
;MRGQAKAGGGTVADIDALIEQILAASRSRGGGAFSSPRVYQDEPLIRRGSQMPNYLPKPCQQMRALARTPQARAWSSARLFVEQARLVAGYEDDFPYHGTFSSYFPTYDAMSDPQLRGYFTWRTHVRHGRVEKTSAAFAYVRLYELINGVGVEPGEPAFAALESFWKSYREVEPSLDRYARPWLVDYVVYHGLDARLAAAYMDAAHDRAVFVLARAARRALAEPPAKGRRHAERAYGTDPAADDELFAALDALSTYRPQESRLFKDAPEDLMRVSCAVFDRLTRYYRSSRTQGLVESLFGTRHPMPHLMFASALFYPGARHEDCVYELDETRHYECRGGIWTCDGLHDGGGRSSKLGQVLRATDRQLRAALDYPHALKERGDPKYLVRLIDREVGDYLEWKRAHAPRHVQIDLSQLSKIRATAAVTCESLLVDEEREAQDLEEAAAAPVEEPMGELAALSADKALLGLAPEELAFLRALLDGQAPAAAGSADLMVDAINEKLFDLLGDTALEFGPDGAPRVIEDYCDDVRQALGADA
;
A
#
# COMPACT_ATOMS: atom_id res chain seq x y z
N MET A 1 14.17 -44.16 -64.99
CA MET A 1 12.96 -43.83 -64.22
C MET A 1 13.39 -43.50 -62.79
N ARG A 2 12.99 -42.31 -62.31
CA ARG A 2 13.22 -41.80 -60.95
C ARG A 2 12.37 -42.56 -59.93
N GLY A 3 12.85 -42.63 -58.69
CA GLY A 3 12.06 -43.00 -57.49
C GLY A 3 12.95 -43.21 -56.26
N GLN A 4 13.51 -42.12 -55.72
CA GLN A 4 13.25 -41.60 -54.36
C GLN A 4 13.67 -42.52 -53.19
N ALA A 5 14.86 -42.23 -52.64
CA ALA A 5 15.24 -42.61 -51.28
C ALA A 5 14.77 -41.50 -50.32
N LYS A 6 13.85 -41.82 -49.42
CA LYS A 6 13.37 -40.94 -48.35
C LYS A 6 14.40 -40.92 -47.22
N ALA A 7 15.06 -39.77 -47.02
CA ALA A 7 15.82 -39.47 -45.82
C ALA A 7 14.83 -39.07 -44.70
N GLY A 8 14.73 -39.89 -43.66
CA GLY A 8 13.98 -39.57 -42.44
C GLY A 8 14.88 -38.86 -41.45
N GLY A 9 14.72 -37.55 -41.30
CA GLY A 9 15.32 -36.77 -40.23
C GLY A 9 14.54 -36.96 -38.93
N GLY A 10 15.10 -37.72 -37.99
CA GLY A 10 14.64 -37.73 -36.60
C GLY A 10 15.16 -36.48 -35.89
N THR A 11 14.26 -35.68 -35.35
CA THR A 11 14.60 -34.47 -34.57
C THR A 11 15.15 -34.85 -33.19
N VAL A 12 16.11 -34.07 -32.68
CA VAL A 12 16.80 -34.27 -31.38
C VAL A 12 15.84 -34.50 -30.21
N ALA A 13 14.65 -33.87 -30.23
CA ALA A 13 13.60 -34.03 -29.22
C ALA A 13 13.07 -35.47 -29.08
N ASP A 14 13.12 -36.27 -30.15
CA ASP A 14 12.62 -37.67 -30.17
C ASP A 14 13.61 -38.61 -29.46
N ILE A 15 14.90 -38.25 -29.43
CA ILE A 15 15.95 -39.03 -28.76
C ILE A 15 15.91 -38.81 -27.25
N ASP A 16 15.64 -37.58 -26.79
CA ASP A 16 15.59 -37.26 -25.36
C ASP A 16 14.40 -37.94 -24.67
N ALA A 17 13.23 -37.97 -25.32
CA ALA A 17 12.05 -38.70 -24.86
C ALA A 17 12.31 -40.22 -24.75
N LEU A 18 13.04 -40.79 -25.73
CA LEU A 18 13.43 -42.20 -25.72
C LEU A 18 14.41 -42.54 -24.58
N ILE A 19 15.36 -41.63 -24.29
CA ILE A 19 16.32 -41.79 -23.19
C ILE A 19 15.59 -41.75 -21.83
N GLU A 20 14.65 -40.84 -21.62
CA GLU A 20 13.85 -40.79 -20.39
C GLU A 20 13.00 -42.05 -20.19
N GLN A 21 12.39 -42.55 -21.26
CA GLN A 21 11.57 -43.77 -21.23
C GLN A 21 12.40 -45.01 -20.85
N ILE A 22 13.64 -45.11 -21.36
CA ILE A 22 14.60 -46.16 -21.01
C ILE A 22 15.11 -46.01 -19.56
N LEU A 23 15.33 -44.79 -19.08
CA LEU A 23 15.71 -44.50 -17.69
C LEU A 23 14.59 -44.81 -16.68
N ALA A 24 13.33 -44.60 -17.07
CA ALA A 24 12.17 -44.96 -16.26
C ALA A 24 11.97 -46.49 -16.21
N ALA A 25 12.17 -47.19 -17.33
CA ALA A 25 12.06 -48.64 -17.44
C ALA A 25 13.20 -49.40 -16.71
N SER A 26 14.41 -48.84 -16.65
CA SER A 26 15.54 -49.43 -15.91
C SER A 26 15.38 -49.28 -14.39
N ARG A 27 14.81 -48.16 -13.91
CA ARG A 27 14.45 -47.97 -12.49
C ARG A 27 13.37 -48.95 -12.01
N SER A 28 12.45 -49.37 -12.87
CA SER A 28 11.40 -50.34 -12.52
C SER A 28 11.88 -51.80 -12.46
N ARG A 29 13.11 -52.10 -12.91
CA ARG A 29 13.74 -53.44 -12.82
C ARG A 29 14.75 -53.59 -11.68
N GLY A 30 14.87 -52.60 -10.79
CA GLY A 30 15.82 -52.63 -9.69
C GLY A 30 15.37 -53.52 -8.53
N GLY A 31 15.85 -54.77 -8.49
CA GLY A 31 15.61 -55.62 -7.31
C GLY A 31 16.31 -56.98 -7.22
N GLY A 32 17.24 -57.35 -8.11
CA GLY A 32 17.90 -58.65 -7.97
C GLY A 32 19.05 -58.88 -8.94
N ALA A 33 20.23 -58.34 -8.65
CA ALA A 33 21.44 -58.68 -9.39
C ALA A 33 22.71 -58.46 -8.55
N PHE A 34 22.79 -59.10 -7.39
CA PHE A 34 24.07 -59.30 -6.70
C PHE A 34 24.25 -60.78 -6.38
N SER A 35 24.51 -61.59 -7.41
CA SER A 35 25.31 -62.83 -7.35
C SER A 35 25.23 -63.55 -8.69
N SER A 36 25.96 -63.07 -9.69
CA SER A 36 26.32 -63.86 -10.87
C SER A 36 27.65 -63.33 -11.40
N PRO A 37 28.58 -64.20 -11.86
CA PRO A 37 29.87 -63.77 -12.39
C PRO A 37 29.62 -62.95 -13.66
N ARG A 38 30.04 -61.68 -13.65
CA ARG A 38 29.82 -60.72 -14.74
C ARG A 38 30.56 -61.17 -16.00
N VAL A 39 29.82 -61.84 -16.90
CA VAL A 39 30.16 -61.89 -18.32
C VAL A 39 29.89 -60.49 -18.88
N TYR A 40 30.87 -59.89 -19.54
CA TYR A 40 30.71 -58.60 -20.21
C TYR A 40 29.56 -58.69 -21.21
N GLN A 41 28.55 -57.83 -21.05
CA GLN A 41 27.49 -57.62 -22.03
C GLN A 41 27.47 -56.13 -22.38
N ASP A 42 27.23 -55.83 -23.65
CA ASP A 42 27.09 -54.47 -24.16
C ASP A 42 25.81 -53.84 -23.57
N GLU A 43 25.98 -53.10 -22.46
CA GLU A 43 24.91 -52.24 -21.93
C GLU A 43 24.89 -50.91 -22.70
N PRO A 44 23.72 -50.45 -23.17
CA PRO A 44 23.62 -49.17 -23.86
C PRO A 44 24.02 -48.02 -22.92
N LEU A 45 24.83 -47.09 -23.41
CA LEU A 45 25.19 -45.87 -22.68
C LEU A 45 23.94 -45.01 -22.47
N ILE A 46 23.35 -45.09 -21.28
CA ILE A 46 22.09 -44.42 -20.93
C ILE A 46 22.26 -42.88 -20.80
N ARG A 47 23.50 -42.40 -20.63
CA ARG A 47 23.83 -40.97 -20.53
C ARG A 47 24.72 -40.54 -21.68
N ARG A 48 24.44 -39.37 -22.25
CA ARG A 48 25.34 -38.76 -23.22
C ARG A 48 26.67 -38.44 -22.53
N GLY A 49 27.79 -38.50 -23.26
CA GLY A 49 29.10 -38.14 -22.72
C GLY A 49 29.14 -36.71 -22.13
N SER A 50 28.30 -35.82 -22.67
CA SER A 50 28.08 -34.47 -22.14
C SER A 50 27.45 -34.44 -20.75
N GLN A 51 26.80 -35.51 -20.29
CA GLN A 51 26.16 -35.61 -18.98
C GLN A 51 27.07 -36.28 -17.93
N MET A 52 28.31 -36.63 -18.29
CA MET A 52 29.28 -37.16 -17.32
C MET A 52 29.71 -36.06 -16.32
N PRO A 53 29.87 -36.37 -15.02
CA PRO A 53 30.22 -35.38 -14.00
C PRO A 53 31.54 -34.63 -14.26
N ASN A 54 32.51 -35.29 -14.92
CA ASN A 54 33.83 -34.72 -15.20
C ASN A 54 33.88 -33.97 -16.54
N TYR A 55 32.78 -33.94 -17.30
CA TYR A 55 32.73 -33.24 -18.57
C TYR A 55 32.45 -31.76 -18.34
N LEU A 56 33.39 -30.92 -18.76
CA LEU A 56 33.24 -29.48 -18.81
C LEU A 56 33.04 -29.03 -20.27
N PRO A 57 31.89 -28.43 -20.63
CA PRO A 57 31.64 -27.89 -21.97
C PRO A 57 32.65 -26.81 -22.39
N LYS A 58 32.89 -26.68 -23.70
CA LYS A 58 33.86 -25.71 -24.25
C LYS A 58 33.64 -24.26 -23.77
N PRO A 59 32.40 -23.73 -23.72
CA PRO A 59 32.17 -22.37 -23.20
C PRO A 59 32.60 -22.22 -21.73
N CYS A 60 32.30 -23.21 -20.89
CA CYS A 60 32.75 -23.21 -19.49
C CYS A 60 34.28 -23.34 -19.38
N GLN A 61 34.94 -24.14 -20.23
CA GLN A 61 36.41 -24.20 -20.29
C GLN A 61 37.02 -22.84 -20.64
N GLN A 62 36.42 -22.12 -21.61
CA GLN A 62 36.87 -20.78 -22.01
C GLN A 62 36.73 -19.77 -20.85
N MET A 63 35.62 -19.80 -20.11
CA MET A 63 35.46 -18.97 -18.91
C MET A 63 36.53 -19.24 -17.85
N ARG A 64 36.86 -20.51 -17.60
CA ARG A 64 37.93 -20.90 -16.66
C ARG A 64 39.30 -20.47 -17.16
N ALA A 65 39.55 -20.57 -18.46
CA ALA A 65 40.79 -20.12 -19.06
C ALA A 65 40.96 -18.59 -18.94
N LEU A 66 39.88 -17.81 -19.17
CA LEU A 66 39.88 -16.36 -19.03
C LEU A 66 40.38 -15.92 -17.65
N ALA A 67 39.82 -16.50 -16.59
CA ALA A 67 40.19 -16.20 -15.19
C ALA A 67 41.67 -16.46 -14.88
N ARG A 68 42.33 -17.37 -15.62
CA ARG A 68 43.74 -17.74 -15.42
C ARG A 68 44.72 -16.88 -16.21
N THR A 69 44.24 -16.07 -17.15
CA THR A 69 45.10 -15.19 -17.96
C THR A 69 45.83 -14.17 -17.10
N PRO A 70 47.06 -13.75 -17.47
CA PRO A 70 47.80 -12.73 -16.73
C PRO A 70 47.04 -11.41 -16.59
N GLN A 71 46.28 -11.03 -17.62
CA GLN A 71 45.48 -9.81 -17.63
C GLN A 71 44.33 -9.88 -16.63
N ALA A 72 43.62 -11.01 -16.56
CA ALA A 72 42.49 -11.19 -15.66
C ALA A 72 42.87 -11.16 -14.18
N ARG A 73 44.12 -11.48 -13.82
CA ARG A 73 44.61 -11.40 -12.43
C ARG A 73 44.61 -9.99 -11.86
N ALA A 74 44.65 -8.97 -12.72
CA ALA A 74 44.56 -7.57 -12.32
C ALA A 74 43.13 -7.02 -12.33
N TRP A 75 42.15 -7.82 -12.73
CA TRP A 75 40.75 -7.39 -12.79
C TRP A 75 40.08 -7.49 -11.44
N SER A 76 39.10 -6.61 -11.21
CA SER A 76 38.16 -6.79 -10.11
C SER A 76 37.27 -8.00 -10.36
N SER A 77 36.71 -8.58 -9.29
CA SER A 77 35.77 -9.69 -9.39
C SER A 77 34.55 -9.35 -10.26
N ALA A 78 34.06 -8.11 -10.19
CA ALA A 78 32.94 -7.64 -11.02
C ALA A 78 33.31 -7.60 -12.51
N ARG A 79 34.51 -7.11 -12.85
CA ARG A 79 34.99 -7.12 -14.24
C ARG A 79 35.15 -8.56 -14.75
N LEU A 80 35.80 -9.44 -13.99
CA LEU A 80 35.95 -10.84 -14.38
C LEU A 80 34.59 -11.52 -14.59
N PHE A 81 33.64 -11.28 -13.68
CA PHE A 81 32.28 -11.77 -13.79
C PHE A 81 31.61 -11.33 -15.10
N VAL A 82 31.64 -10.04 -15.41
CA VAL A 82 31.00 -9.50 -16.63
C VAL A 82 31.65 -10.04 -17.90
N GLU A 83 32.98 -10.11 -17.96
CA GLU A 83 33.65 -10.67 -19.14
C GLU A 83 33.38 -12.17 -19.30
N GLN A 84 33.32 -12.93 -18.21
CA GLN A 84 32.87 -14.32 -18.25
C GLN A 84 31.42 -14.44 -18.72
N ALA A 85 30.52 -13.59 -18.21
CA ALA A 85 29.11 -13.58 -18.55
C ALA A 85 28.88 -13.29 -20.05
N ARG A 86 29.63 -12.35 -20.62
CA ARG A 86 29.59 -12.01 -22.06
C ARG A 86 29.98 -13.20 -22.94
N LEU A 87 31.01 -13.96 -22.57
CA LEU A 87 31.43 -15.15 -23.33
C LEU A 87 30.33 -16.22 -23.41
N VAL A 88 29.47 -16.29 -22.40
CA VAL A 88 28.41 -17.31 -22.27
C VAL A 88 27.01 -16.71 -22.31
N ALA A 89 26.86 -15.52 -22.88
CA ALA A 89 25.59 -14.82 -22.96
C ALA A 89 24.52 -15.68 -23.64
N GLY A 90 24.86 -16.35 -24.74
CA GLY A 90 23.98 -17.26 -25.48
C GLY A 90 24.14 -18.75 -25.13
N TYR A 91 24.93 -19.10 -24.11
CA TYR A 91 25.15 -20.50 -23.76
C TYR A 91 23.96 -21.10 -23.00
N GLU A 92 23.55 -22.29 -23.42
CA GLU A 92 22.56 -23.15 -22.79
C GLU A 92 23.19 -24.51 -22.47
N ASP A 93 22.77 -25.12 -21.37
CA ASP A 93 23.27 -26.43 -20.92
C ASP A 93 22.08 -27.33 -20.54
N ASP A 94 22.34 -28.64 -20.52
CA ASP A 94 21.42 -29.68 -20.07
C ASP A 94 22.22 -30.68 -19.23
N PHE A 95 22.39 -30.34 -17.95
CA PHE A 95 23.14 -31.10 -16.97
C PHE A 95 22.30 -31.34 -15.72
N PRO A 96 21.97 -32.62 -15.41
CA PRO A 96 21.21 -32.94 -14.21
C PRO A 96 22.03 -32.63 -12.96
N TYR A 97 21.58 -31.62 -12.21
CA TYR A 97 22.23 -31.13 -11.00
C TYR A 97 21.22 -30.98 -9.85
N HIS A 98 21.51 -31.60 -8.72
CA HIS A 98 20.67 -31.58 -7.51
C HIS A 98 21.43 -31.10 -6.26
N GLY A 99 22.58 -30.45 -6.45
CA GLY A 99 23.38 -29.91 -5.34
C GLY A 99 22.94 -28.51 -4.93
N THR A 100 23.68 -27.94 -3.98
CA THR A 100 23.48 -26.56 -3.51
C THR A 100 24.73 -25.72 -3.74
N PHE A 101 24.53 -24.41 -3.81
CA PHE A 101 25.58 -23.41 -3.87
C PHE A 101 25.22 -22.23 -2.98
N SER A 102 26.11 -21.88 -2.05
CA SER A 102 25.94 -20.74 -1.16
C SER A 102 27.16 -19.84 -1.25
N SER A 103 26.92 -18.56 -1.49
CA SER A 103 27.94 -17.52 -1.48
C SER A 103 27.24 -16.18 -1.25
N TYR A 104 27.87 -15.30 -0.47
CA TYR A 104 27.37 -13.95 -0.21
C TYR A 104 27.50 -13.04 -1.44
N PHE A 105 28.57 -13.21 -2.22
CA PHE A 105 28.77 -12.56 -3.53
C PHE A 105 29.06 -13.63 -4.59
N PRO A 106 28.01 -14.28 -5.13
CA PRO A 106 28.20 -15.40 -6.03
C PRO A 106 28.75 -14.97 -7.39
N THR A 107 29.78 -15.66 -7.87
CA THR A 107 30.39 -15.51 -9.20
C THR A 107 30.49 -16.89 -9.87
N TYR A 108 30.71 -16.93 -11.19
CA TYR A 108 31.02 -18.20 -11.87
C TYR A 108 32.31 -18.84 -11.37
N ASP A 109 33.31 -18.02 -11.05
CA ASP A 109 34.62 -18.51 -10.63
C ASP A 109 34.55 -19.25 -9.28
N ALA A 110 33.64 -18.82 -8.39
CA ALA A 110 33.40 -19.47 -7.10
C ALA A 110 32.63 -20.80 -7.21
N MET A 111 31.97 -21.08 -8.33
CA MET A 111 31.27 -22.34 -8.55
C MET A 111 32.25 -23.45 -8.92
N SER A 112 32.05 -24.66 -8.41
CA SER A 112 32.65 -25.88 -8.98
C SER A 112 32.10 -26.16 -10.39
N ASP A 113 32.76 -27.02 -11.16
CA ASP A 113 32.31 -27.34 -12.52
C ASP A 113 30.89 -27.94 -12.57
N PRO A 114 30.48 -28.87 -11.68
CA PRO A 114 29.09 -29.32 -11.61
C PRO A 114 28.10 -28.22 -11.22
N GLN A 115 28.47 -27.31 -10.30
CA GLN A 115 27.63 -26.17 -9.92
C GLN A 115 27.44 -25.19 -11.08
N LEU A 116 28.51 -24.92 -11.84
CA LEU A 116 28.48 -24.02 -12.98
C LEU A 116 27.56 -24.54 -14.08
N ARG A 117 27.65 -25.85 -14.38
CA ARG A 117 26.75 -26.50 -15.34
C ARG A 117 25.31 -26.57 -14.83
N GLY A 118 25.13 -26.84 -13.54
CA GLY A 118 23.82 -26.77 -12.88
C GLY A 118 23.19 -25.38 -12.99
N TYR A 119 23.98 -24.33 -12.79
CA TYR A 119 23.54 -22.95 -13.00
C TYR A 119 23.11 -22.70 -14.45
N PHE A 120 23.91 -23.09 -15.45
CA PHE A 120 23.55 -22.88 -16.85
C PHE A 120 22.33 -23.69 -17.30
N THR A 121 22.14 -24.88 -16.76
CA THR A 121 20.92 -25.68 -17.00
C THR A 121 19.70 -24.97 -16.41
N TRP A 122 19.78 -24.55 -15.14
CA TRP A 122 18.71 -23.79 -14.49
C TRP A 122 18.41 -22.46 -15.19
N ARG A 123 19.45 -21.71 -15.59
CA ARG A 123 19.32 -20.46 -16.36
C ARG A 123 18.61 -20.68 -17.71
N THR A 124 18.89 -21.82 -18.37
CA THR A 124 18.22 -22.21 -19.62
C THR A 124 16.72 -22.39 -19.37
N HIS A 125 16.33 -23.10 -18.31
CA HIS A 125 14.93 -23.22 -17.92
C HIS A 125 14.27 -21.87 -17.61
N VAL A 126 14.95 -21.01 -16.85
CA VAL A 126 14.45 -19.66 -16.53
C VAL A 126 14.20 -18.83 -17.81
N ARG A 127 15.09 -18.91 -18.81
CA ARG A 127 14.91 -18.24 -20.10
C ARG A 127 13.73 -18.76 -20.91
N HIS A 128 13.38 -20.03 -20.73
CA HIS A 128 12.19 -20.63 -21.32
C HIS A 128 10.95 -20.52 -20.43
N GLY A 129 10.96 -19.66 -19.41
CA GLY A 129 9.81 -19.39 -18.54
C GLY A 129 9.58 -20.44 -17.44
N ARG A 130 10.48 -21.41 -17.27
CA ARG A 130 10.41 -22.42 -16.21
C ARG A 130 11.29 -21.99 -15.04
N VAL A 131 10.68 -21.35 -14.05
CA VAL A 131 11.37 -20.86 -12.86
C VAL A 131 11.19 -21.86 -11.72
N GLU A 132 12.21 -22.70 -11.53
CA GLU A 132 12.23 -23.69 -10.45
C GLU A 132 13.06 -23.20 -9.26
N LYS A 133 12.67 -23.64 -8.05
CA LYS A 133 13.43 -23.36 -6.83
C LYS A 133 14.82 -24.00 -6.91
N THR A 134 15.84 -23.19 -6.65
CA THR A 134 17.23 -23.65 -6.53
C THR A 134 17.92 -22.89 -5.38
N SER A 135 19.25 -22.84 -5.41
CA SER A 135 20.06 -22.04 -4.50
C SER A 135 19.86 -20.53 -4.74
N ALA A 136 19.62 -19.75 -3.68
CA ALA A 136 19.48 -18.29 -3.78
C ALA A 136 20.65 -17.61 -4.52
N ALA A 137 21.86 -18.14 -4.35
CA ALA A 137 23.05 -17.68 -5.06
C ALA A 137 22.93 -17.72 -6.60
N PHE A 138 22.20 -18.69 -7.17
CA PHE A 138 21.95 -18.73 -8.62
C PHE A 138 21.02 -17.60 -9.06
N ALA A 139 20.00 -17.28 -8.25
CA ALA A 139 19.12 -16.15 -8.51
C ALA A 139 19.89 -14.81 -8.51
N TYR A 140 20.77 -14.60 -7.54
CA TYR A 140 21.65 -13.42 -7.52
C TYR A 140 22.56 -13.35 -8.75
N VAL A 141 23.16 -14.47 -9.19
CA VAL A 141 23.97 -14.48 -10.43
C VAL A 141 23.13 -14.08 -11.64
N ARG A 142 21.89 -14.57 -11.74
CA ARG A 142 21.00 -14.19 -12.84
C ARG A 142 20.60 -12.71 -12.78
N LEU A 143 20.37 -12.15 -11.59
CA LEU A 143 20.12 -10.71 -11.43
C LEU A 143 21.35 -9.89 -11.84
N TYR A 144 22.56 -10.31 -11.45
CA TYR A 144 23.79 -9.64 -11.87
C TYR A 144 24.00 -9.71 -13.38
N GLU A 145 23.71 -10.84 -14.03
CA GLU A 145 23.71 -10.92 -15.49
C GLU A 145 22.79 -9.87 -16.11
N LEU A 146 21.55 -9.76 -15.63
CA LEU A 146 20.54 -8.83 -16.18
C LEU A 146 20.93 -7.36 -15.96
N ILE A 147 21.41 -7.01 -14.76
CA ILE A 147 21.90 -5.66 -14.45
C ILE A 147 23.06 -5.26 -15.38
N ASN A 148 23.93 -6.19 -15.77
CA ASN A 148 25.03 -5.94 -16.69
C ASN A 148 24.67 -6.15 -18.18
N GLY A 149 23.38 -6.30 -18.52
CA GLY A 149 22.93 -6.45 -19.91
C GLY A 149 23.34 -7.77 -20.57
N VAL A 150 23.48 -8.86 -19.81
CA VAL A 150 23.95 -10.15 -20.32
C VAL A 150 22.78 -10.97 -20.87
N GLY A 151 22.76 -11.11 -22.20
CA GLY A 151 21.79 -11.93 -22.93
C GLY A 151 20.42 -11.27 -23.10
N VAL A 152 20.30 -9.98 -22.78
CA VAL A 152 19.14 -9.12 -23.05
C VAL A 152 19.67 -7.75 -23.41
N GLU A 153 19.09 -7.10 -24.42
CA GLU A 153 19.46 -5.74 -24.81
C GLU A 153 19.24 -4.76 -23.63
N PRO A 154 20.23 -3.90 -23.31
CA PRO A 154 20.08 -2.89 -22.27
C PRO A 154 18.90 -1.95 -22.53
N GLY A 155 18.29 -1.45 -21.44
CA GLY A 155 17.12 -0.56 -21.49
C GLY A 155 15.84 -1.25 -21.01
N GLU A 156 14.68 -0.86 -21.56
CA GLU A 156 13.38 -1.41 -21.15
C GLU A 156 13.28 -2.95 -21.21
N PRO A 157 13.83 -3.66 -22.23
CA PRO A 157 13.78 -5.12 -22.27
C PRO A 157 14.51 -5.78 -21.10
N ALA A 158 15.69 -5.27 -20.75
CA ALA A 158 16.46 -5.76 -19.62
C ALA A 158 15.81 -5.39 -18.26
N PHE A 159 15.20 -4.21 -18.16
CA PHE A 159 14.38 -3.84 -17.01
C PHE A 159 13.21 -4.82 -16.82
N ALA A 160 12.42 -5.07 -17.88
CA ALA A 160 11.30 -5.99 -17.82
C ALA A 160 11.73 -7.42 -17.48
N ALA A 161 12.88 -7.88 -18.01
CA ALA A 161 13.44 -9.18 -17.67
C ALA A 161 13.88 -9.25 -16.19
N LEU A 162 14.51 -8.19 -15.66
CA LEU A 162 14.91 -8.08 -14.25
C LEU A 162 13.69 -8.13 -13.34
N GLU A 163 12.68 -7.32 -13.65
CA GLU A 163 11.43 -7.21 -12.91
C GLU A 163 10.66 -8.54 -12.92
N SER A 164 10.44 -9.12 -14.11
CA SER A 164 9.70 -10.36 -14.29
C SER A 164 10.37 -11.52 -13.56
N PHE A 165 11.70 -11.62 -13.63
CA PHE A 165 12.44 -12.68 -12.94
C PHE A 165 12.31 -12.54 -11.43
N TRP A 166 12.54 -11.35 -10.88
CA TRP A 166 12.40 -11.11 -9.43
C TRP A 166 10.97 -11.38 -8.95
N LYS A 167 9.95 -10.89 -9.66
CA LYS A 167 8.54 -11.14 -9.32
C LYS A 167 8.20 -12.63 -9.29
N SER A 168 8.77 -13.42 -10.18
CA SER A 168 8.53 -14.88 -10.22
C SER A 168 9.27 -15.62 -9.11
N TYR A 169 10.45 -15.14 -8.70
CA TYR A 169 11.29 -15.86 -7.75
C TYR A 169 11.09 -15.44 -6.28
N ARG A 170 10.52 -14.25 -6.02
CA ARG A 170 10.35 -13.69 -4.66
C ARG A 170 9.43 -14.49 -3.75
N GLU A 171 8.49 -15.25 -4.28
CA GLU A 171 7.65 -16.17 -3.48
C GLU A 171 8.49 -17.29 -2.85
N VAL A 172 9.55 -17.69 -3.54
CA VAL A 172 10.46 -18.76 -3.12
C VAL A 172 11.60 -18.21 -2.26
N GLU A 173 12.07 -17.00 -2.55
CA GLU A 173 13.17 -16.34 -1.85
C GLU A 173 12.84 -14.86 -1.56
N PRO A 174 12.11 -14.58 -0.46
CA PRO A 174 11.68 -13.22 -0.11
C PRO A 174 12.86 -12.27 0.20
N SER A 175 14.04 -12.80 0.53
CA SER A 175 15.23 -11.99 0.83
C SER A 175 15.69 -11.14 -0.37
N LEU A 176 15.30 -11.50 -1.60
CA LEU A 176 15.59 -10.74 -2.81
C LEU A 176 14.95 -9.34 -2.81
N ASP A 177 13.80 -9.16 -2.15
CA ASP A 177 13.06 -7.89 -2.15
C ASP A 177 13.92 -6.72 -1.63
N ARG A 178 14.81 -7.00 -0.67
CA ARG A 178 15.72 -6.01 -0.09
C ARG A 178 16.67 -5.39 -1.12
N TYR A 179 17.04 -6.16 -2.15
CA TYR A 179 18.04 -5.76 -3.14
C TYR A 179 17.41 -5.43 -4.48
N ALA A 180 16.47 -6.25 -4.96
CA ALA A 180 15.87 -6.11 -6.27
C ALA A 180 15.10 -4.79 -6.43
N ARG A 181 14.39 -4.33 -5.39
CA ARG A 181 13.64 -3.05 -5.44
C ARG A 181 14.57 -1.85 -5.65
N PRO A 182 15.62 -1.62 -4.83
CA PRO A 182 16.61 -0.59 -5.12
C PRO A 182 17.27 -0.74 -6.49
N TRP A 183 17.62 -1.96 -6.92
CA TRP A 183 18.26 -2.17 -8.21
C TRP A 183 17.36 -1.83 -9.40
N LEU A 184 16.04 -2.03 -9.29
CA LEU A 184 15.10 -1.62 -10.34
C LEU A 184 15.04 -0.08 -10.46
N VAL A 185 15.06 0.64 -9.33
CA VAL A 185 15.15 2.11 -9.33
C VAL A 185 16.49 2.56 -9.95
N ASP A 186 17.60 1.99 -9.48
CA ASP A 186 18.93 2.28 -10.02
C ASP A 186 19.01 1.98 -11.52
N TYR A 187 18.36 0.93 -12.01
CA TYR A 187 18.35 0.57 -13.43
C TYR A 187 17.65 1.64 -14.28
N VAL A 188 16.50 2.12 -13.81
CA VAL A 188 15.75 3.20 -14.47
C VAL A 188 16.59 4.48 -14.54
N VAL A 189 17.22 4.86 -13.43
CA VAL A 189 18.07 6.06 -13.34
C VAL A 189 19.33 5.91 -14.21
N TYR A 190 20.03 4.79 -14.08
CA TYR A 190 21.31 4.55 -14.77
C TYR A 190 21.15 4.48 -16.29
N HIS A 191 20.02 3.98 -16.79
CA HIS A 191 19.76 3.89 -18.23
C HIS A 191 18.87 5.03 -18.77
N GLY A 192 18.46 5.98 -17.94
CA GLY A 192 17.62 7.11 -18.37
C GLY A 192 16.25 6.68 -18.91
N LEU A 193 15.63 5.68 -18.28
CA LEU A 193 14.31 5.16 -18.69
C LEU A 193 13.16 6.04 -18.17
N ASP A 194 11.90 5.72 -18.51
CA ASP A 194 10.74 6.43 -17.95
C ASP A 194 10.65 6.22 -16.42
N ALA A 195 10.63 7.32 -15.66
CA ALA A 195 10.51 7.32 -14.21
C ALA A 195 9.29 6.54 -13.68
N ARG A 196 8.23 6.41 -14.48
CA ARG A 196 7.04 5.62 -14.12
C ARG A 196 7.36 4.15 -13.85
N LEU A 197 8.42 3.62 -14.45
CA LEU A 197 8.89 2.25 -14.22
C LEU A 197 9.41 2.04 -12.79
N ALA A 198 9.96 3.09 -12.18
CA ALA A 198 10.49 3.04 -10.81
C ALA A 198 9.43 3.28 -9.73
N ALA A 199 8.30 3.90 -10.07
CA ALA A 199 7.30 4.37 -9.11
C ALA A 199 6.80 3.30 -8.13
N ALA A 200 6.70 2.04 -8.56
CA ALA A 200 6.26 0.92 -7.73
C ALA A 200 7.29 0.46 -6.67
N TYR A 201 8.54 0.90 -6.79
CA TYR A 201 9.66 0.44 -5.94
C TYR A 201 10.25 1.54 -5.05
N MET A 202 9.77 2.77 -5.23
CA MET A 202 10.16 3.91 -4.43
C MET A 202 9.34 3.94 -3.14
N ASP A 203 9.99 4.32 -2.03
CA ASP A 203 9.28 4.80 -0.85
C ASP A 203 8.88 6.28 -1.04
N ALA A 204 8.14 6.54 -2.12
CA ALA A 204 7.74 7.90 -2.52
C ALA A 204 6.70 8.49 -1.55
N ALA A 205 6.02 7.65 -0.76
CA ALA A 205 4.98 8.10 0.15
C ALA A 205 5.55 8.98 1.29
N HIS A 206 6.67 8.56 1.88
CA HIS A 206 7.35 9.33 2.93
C HIS A 206 7.86 10.68 2.40
N ASP A 207 8.65 10.66 1.33
CA ASP A 207 9.25 11.88 0.77
C ASP A 207 8.19 12.87 0.28
N ARG A 208 7.11 12.37 -0.34
CA ARG A 208 5.97 13.18 -0.75
C ARG A 208 5.28 13.82 0.45
N ALA A 209 5.06 13.06 1.53
CA ALA A 209 4.46 13.62 2.74
C ALA A 209 5.35 14.72 3.34
N VAL A 210 6.68 14.53 3.37
CA VAL A 210 7.60 15.57 3.85
C VAL A 210 7.56 16.80 2.94
N PHE A 211 7.47 16.61 1.62
CA PHE A 211 7.31 17.70 0.66
C PHE A 211 6.02 18.50 0.90
N VAL A 212 4.90 17.83 1.19
CA VAL A 212 3.63 18.47 1.57
C VAL A 212 3.83 19.32 2.83
N LEU A 213 4.47 18.79 3.88
CA LEU A 213 4.77 19.56 5.09
C LEU A 213 5.66 20.78 4.78
N ALA A 214 6.68 20.63 3.94
CA ALA A 214 7.56 21.73 3.54
C ALA A 214 6.83 22.80 2.73
N ARG A 215 5.86 22.42 1.90
CA ARG A 215 4.99 23.34 1.15
C ARG A 215 4.03 24.08 2.08
N ALA A 216 3.36 23.36 2.99
CA ALA A 216 2.49 23.96 4.00
C ALA A 216 3.26 24.94 4.90
N ALA A 217 4.45 24.55 5.36
CA ALA A 217 5.31 25.42 6.15
C ALA A 217 5.68 26.71 5.41
N ARG A 218 6.03 26.64 4.12
CA ARG A 218 6.27 27.83 3.29
C ARG A 218 5.05 28.74 3.18
N ARG A 219 3.84 28.17 3.00
CA ARG A 219 2.59 28.94 2.97
C ARG A 219 2.33 29.66 4.30
N ALA A 220 2.41 28.95 5.42
CA ALA A 220 2.21 29.51 6.76
C ALA A 220 3.18 30.65 7.10
N LEU A 221 4.39 30.59 6.53
CA LEU A 221 5.45 31.59 6.69
C LEU A 221 5.36 32.78 5.72
N ALA A 222 4.60 32.65 4.64
CA ALA A 222 4.36 33.71 3.67
C ALA A 222 3.19 34.63 4.10
N GLU A 223 2.25 34.11 4.89
CA GLU A 223 1.18 34.91 5.46
C GLU A 223 1.74 36.02 6.38
N PRO A 224 1.33 37.29 6.18
CA PRO A 224 1.84 38.39 6.97
C PRO A 224 1.46 38.20 8.45
N PRO A 225 2.38 38.42 9.40
CA PRO A 225 2.04 38.39 10.81
C PRO A 225 0.97 39.45 11.09
N ALA A 226 -0.03 39.09 11.91
CA ALA A 226 -1.06 40.01 12.36
C ALA A 226 -0.44 41.33 12.85
N LYS A 227 -0.71 42.44 12.15
CA LYS A 227 -0.24 43.77 12.58
C LYS A 227 -1.09 44.26 13.75
N GLY A 228 -0.53 44.25 14.96
CA GLY A 228 -1.10 44.90 16.15
C GLY A 228 -1.26 43.97 17.36
N ARG A 229 -1.74 44.51 18.50
CA ARG A 229 -2.08 43.75 19.71
C ARG A 229 -3.37 42.92 19.58
N ARG A 230 -4.14 43.12 18.49
CA ARG A 230 -5.29 42.27 18.15
C ARG A 230 -4.77 41.02 17.45
N HIS A 231 -5.03 39.88 18.07
CA HIS A 231 -4.87 38.57 17.46
C HIS A 231 -5.58 38.60 16.09
N ALA A 232 -4.89 38.26 14.99
CA ALA A 232 -5.64 38.06 13.74
C ALA A 232 -6.54 36.85 13.97
N GLU A 233 -7.84 37.02 13.77
CA GLU A 233 -8.77 35.91 13.73
C GLU A 233 -8.34 34.99 12.59
N ARG A 234 -7.93 33.77 12.95
CA ARG A 234 -7.59 32.75 11.96
C ARG A 234 -8.89 32.23 11.37
N ALA A 235 -9.02 32.30 10.05
CA ALA A 235 -10.07 31.57 9.36
C ALA A 235 -9.66 30.09 9.26
N TYR A 236 -10.55 29.18 9.66
CA TYR A 236 -10.34 27.73 9.53
C TYR A 236 -11.15 27.20 8.35
N GLY A 237 -10.64 26.17 7.66
CA GLY A 237 -11.33 25.54 6.53
C GLY A 237 -11.45 26.40 5.28
N THR A 238 -10.52 27.34 5.05
CA THR A 238 -10.50 28.19 3.84
C THR A 238 -10.11 27.43 2.58
N ASP A 239 -9.28 26.39 2.72
CA ASP A 239 -8.87 25.48 1.65
C ASP A 239 -8.95 24.03 2.17
N PRO A 240 -10.16 23.42 2.15
CA PRO A 240 -10.38 22.07 2.67
C PRO A 240 -9.47 21.02 2.02
N ALA A 241 -9.21 21.13 0.71
CA ALA A 241 -8.37 20.18 -0.01
C ALA A 241 -6.89 20.25 0.46
N ALA A 242 -6.38 21.45 0.72
CA ALA A 242 -5.03 21.60 1.28
C ALA A 242 -4.96 21.14 2.74
N ASP A 243 -6.01 21.35 3.54
CA ASP A 243 -6.10 20.86 4.91
C ASP A 243 -6.12 19.33 4.96
N ASP A 244 -6.89 18.68 4.08
CA ASP A 244 -6.95 17.21 3.94
C ASP A 244 -5.57 16.64 3.57
N GLU A 245 -4.92 17.24 2.57
CA GLU A 245 -3.60 16.80 2.10
C GLU A 245 -2.53 16.97 3.19
N LEU A 246 -2.55 18.10 3.90
CA LEU A 246 -1.65 18.37 5.03
C LEU A 246 -1.89 17.38 6.17
N PHE A 247 -3.15 17.13 6.54
CA PHE A 247 -3.48 16.21 7.62
C PHE A 247 -3.11 14.77 7.30
N ALA A 248 -3.33 14.32 6.05
CA ALA A 248 -2.88 13.01 5.59
C ALA A 248 -1.35 12.88 5.67
N ALA A 249 -0.60 13.93 5.30
CA ALA A 249 0.85 13.94 5.45
C ALA A 249 1.30 13.91 6.92
N LEU A 250 0.63 14.66 7.80
CA LEU A 250 0.89 14.65 9.25
C LEU A 250 0.66 13.26 9.86
N ASP A 251 -0.42 12.59 9.47
CA ASP A 251 -0.75 11.24 9.90
C ASP A 251 0.27 10.21 9.41
N ALA A 252 0.65 10.26 8.12
CA ALA A 252 1.63 9.37 7.50
C ALA A 252 3.01 9.42 8.18
N LEU A 253 3.46 10.63 8.54
CA LEU A 253 4.79 10.89 9.09
C LEU A 253 4.86 10.82 10.61
N SER A 254 3.73 10.72 11.30
CA SER A 254 3.67 10.72 12.75
C SER A 254 3.68 9.29 13.32
N THR A 255 4.41 9.06 14.41
CA THR A 255 4.32 7.78 15.15
C THR A 255 2.97 7.60 15.85
N TYR A 256 2.24 8.70 16.10
CA TYR A 256 0.87 8.68 16.59
C TYR A 256 -0.10 8.88 15.42
N ARG A 257 -1.09 8.00 15.25
CA ARG A 257 -2.00 7.97 14.11
C ARG A 257 -3.30 8.71 14.45
N PRO A 258 -3.41 10.03 14.18
CA PRO A 258 -4.63 10.77 14.49
C PRO A 258 -5.85 10.24 13.72
N GLN A 259 -5.69 9.68 12.52
CA GLN A 259 -6.82 9.10 11.76
C GLN A 259 -7.43 7.87 12.46
N GLU A 260 -6.66 7.16 13.26
CA GLU A 260 -7.12 5.99 14.03
C GLU A 260 -7.73 6.39 15.39
N SER A 261 -7.74 7.70 15.70
CA SER A 261 -8.27 8.23 16.95
C SER A 261 -9.80 8.18 17.01
N ARG A 262 -10.36 7.87 18.19
CA ARG A 262 -11.82 7.96 18.43
C ARG A 262 -12.36 9.37 18.16
N LEU A 263 -11.63 10.41 18.58
CA LEU A 263 -12.04 11.78 18.33
C LEU A 263 -12.13 12.10 16.83
N PHE A 264 -11.25 11.50 16.01
CA PHE A 264 -11.30 11.69 14.57
C PHE A 264 -12.53 11.01 13.94
N LYS A 265 -12.98 9.88 14.49
CA LYS A 265 -14.19 9.21 14.00
C LYS A 265 -15.45 10.02 14.31
N ASP A 266 -15.52 10.61 15.50
CA ASP A 266 -16.70 11.36 15.95
C ASP A 266 -16.72 12.81 15.42
N ALA A 267 -15.54 13.44 15.31
CA ALA A 267 -15.38 14.83 14.88
C ALA A 267 -14.13 14.99 13.98
N PRO A 268 -14.15 14.43 12.76
CA PRO A 268 -12.99 14.43 11.86
C PRO A 268 -12.52 15.84 11.51
N GLU A 269 -13.45 16.74 11.22
CA GLU A 269 -13.13 18.13 10.87
C GLU A 269 -12.44 18.88 12.01
N ASP A 270 -12.83 18.63 13.26
CA ASP A 270 -12.27 19.34 14.41
C ASP A 270 -10.82 18.97 14.63
N LEU A 271 -10.53 17.67 14.70
CA LEU A 271 -9.16 17.21 14.91
C LEU A 271 -8.26 17.58 13.73
N MET A 272 -8.77 17.49 12.51
CA MET A 272 -8.04 17.88 11.30
C MET A 272 -7.67 19.36 11.31
N ARG A 273 -8.66 20.26 11.42
CA ARG A 273 -8.44 21.71 11.35
C ARG A 273 -7.51 22.19 12.45
N VAL A 274 -7.68 21.69 13.68
CA VAL A 274 -6.80 22.03 14.80
C VAL A 274 -5.38 21.51 14.57
N SER A 275 -5.21 20.29 14.04
CA SER A 275 -3.87 19.73 13.77
C SER A 275 -3.12 20.52 12.71
N CYS A 276 -3.78 20.86 11.60
CA CYS A 276 -3.23 21.73 10.56
C CYS A 276 -2.88 23.11 11.14
N ALA A 277 -3.74 23.64 12.01
CA ALA A 277 -3.51 24.94 12.63
C ALA A 277 -2.34 24.98 13.61
N VAL A 278 -2.20 23.95 14.44
CA VAL A 278 -1.07 23.73 15.34
C VAL A 278 0.23 23.60 14.54
N PHE A 279 0.22 22.88 13.42
CA PHE A 279 1.39 22.76 12.55
C PHE A 279 1.87 24.13 12.05
N ASP A 280 0.97 24.98 11.58
CA ASP A 280 1.31 26.32 11.11
C ASP A 280 1.84 27.22 12.23
N ARG A 281 1.21 27.19 13.42
CA ARG A 281 1.68 27.98 14.56
C ARG A 281 3.05 27.50 15.02
N LEU A 282 3.29 26.19 15.05
CA LEU A 282 4.60 25.63 15.36
C LEU A 282 5.63 26.03 14.30
N THR A 283 5.27 26.04 13.02
CA THR A 283 6.16 26.50 11.94
C THR A 283 6.61 27.94 12.17
N ARG A 284 5.67 28.84 12.48
CA ARG A 284 5.98 30.24 12.80
C ARG A 284 6.84 30.37 14.06
N TYR A 285 6.55 29.59 15.10
CA TYR A 285 7.34 29.55 16.34
C TYR A 285 8.79 29.08 16.10
N TYR A 286 8.99 28.03 15.30
CA TYR A 286 10.33 27.51 14.98
C TYR A 286 11.14 28.55 14.20
N ARG A 287 10.52 29.27 13.24
CA ARG A 287 11.21 30.34 12.52
C ARG A 287 11.66 31.49 13.43
N SER A 288 10.87 31.86 14.44
CA SER A 288 11.21 32.97 15.34
C SER A 288 12.13 32.58 16.50
N SER A 289 12.14 31.31 16.91
CA SER A 289 12.72 30.89 18.19
C SER A 289 13.75 29.76 18.07
N ARG A 290 14.01 29.24 16.86
CA ARG A 290 14.96 28.14 16.61
C ARG A 290 15.85 28.44 15.41
N THR A 291 16.98 27.74 15.33
CA THR A 291 17.96 27.86 14.25
C THR A 291 17.54 27.13 12.97
N GLN A 292 16.80 26.03 13.11
CA GLN A 292 16.28 25.23 12.00
C GLN A 292 14.76 25.38 11.90
N GLY A 293 14.23 25.25 10.68
CA GLY A 293 12.79 25.20 10.44
C GLY A 293 12.14 23.97 11.10
N LEU A 294 10.82 23.97 11.25
CA LEU A 294 10.10 22.85 11.87
C LEU A 294 10.36 21.54 11.10
N VAL A 295 10.11 21.54 9.80
CA VAL A 295 10.29 20.37 8.92
C VAL A 295 11.75 19.89 8.91
N GLU A 296 12.70 20.81 8.82
CA GLU A 296 14.13 20.50 8.90
C GLU A 296 14.52 19.86 10.24
N SER A 297 13.92 20.31 11.34
CA SER A 297 14.17 19.74 12.67
C SER A 297 13.55 18.35 12.86
N LEU A 298 12.58 17.97 12.03
CA LEU A 298 11.86 16.70 12.11
C LEU A 298 12.46 15.65 11.18
N PHE A 299 12.85 16.05 9.96
CA PHE A 299 13.25 15.17 8.87
C PHE A 299 14.61 15.55 8.25
N GLY A 300 15.33 16.50 8.85
CA GLY A 300 16.63 16.93 8.31
C GLY A 300 16.52 17.79 7.05
N THR A 301 17.65 17.98 6.38
CA THR A 301 17.77 18.84 5.19
C THR A 301 18.00 17.99 3.96
N ARG A 302 17.40 18.41 2.84
CA ARG A 302 17.72 17.85 1.52
C ARG A 302 19.10 18.34 1.09
N HIS A 303 19.94 17.42 0.67
CA HIS A 303 21.24 17.71 0.12
C HIS A 303 21.72 16.51 -0.72
N PRO A 304 22.56 16.74 -1.74
CA PRO A 304 23.11 15.67 -2.53
C PRO A 304 24.08 14.81 -1.71
N MET A 305 23.87 13.49 -1.72
CA MET A 305 24.78 12.51 -1.13
C MET A 305 25.34 11.57 -2.20
N PRO A 306 26.57 11.06 -2.05
CA PRO A 306 27.10 10.04 -2.93
C PRO A 306 26.19 8.81 -2.98
N HIS A 307 25.81 8.40 -4.19
CA HIS A 307 24.94 7.25 -4.42
C HIS A 307 25.70 6.19 -5.20
N LEU A 308 25.79 4.97 -4.65
CA LEU A 308 26.42 3.85 -5.34
C LEU A 308 25.36 3.10 -6.16
N MET A 309 25.39 3.28 -7.48
CA MET A 309 24.50 2.54 -8.39
C MET A 309 24.68 1.04 -8.24
N PHE A 310 23.55 0.34 -8.12
CA PHE A 310 23.45 -1.09 -7.91
C PHE A 310 24.22 -1.55 -6.67
N ALA A 311 24.05 -0.83 -5.56
CA ALA A 311 24.72 -1.14 -4.30
C ALA A 311 24.53 -2.62 -3.92
N SER A 312 25.62 -3.30 -3.57
CA SER A 312 25.68 -4.74 -3.26
C SER A 312 25.47 -5.69 -4.46
N ALA A 313 25.40 -5.20 -5.70
CA ALA A 313 25.43 -6.04 -6.90
C ALA A 313 26.85 -6.18 -7.48
N LEU A 314 27.10 -7.28 -8.21
CA LEU A 314 28.27 -7.39 -9.07
C LEU A 314 28.04 -6.61 -10.36
N PHE A 315 28.37 -5.33 -10.35
CA PHE A 315 28.20 -4.43 -11.49
C PHE A 315 29.54 -3.93 -12.03
N TYR A 316 29.73 -3.97 -13.35
CA TYR A 316 30.89 -3.40 -14.02
C TYR A 316 30.49 -2.73 -15.34
N PRO A 317 30.45 -1.38 -15.40
CA PRO A 317 29.97 -0.64 -16.57
C PRO A 317 30.96 -0.63 -17.75
N GLY A 318 32.20 -1.07 -17.56
CA GLY A 318 33.25 -1.05 -18.59
C GLY A 318 33.85 0.34 -18.85
N ALA A 319 33.00 1.35 -18.99
CA ALA A 319 33.36 2.75 -19.15
C ALA A 319 32.76 3.62 -18.04
N ARG A 320 33.21 4.87 -17.94
CA ARG A 320 32.53 5.86 -17.11
C ARG A 320 31.18 6.19 -17.72
N HIS A 321 30.18 6.32 -16.88
CA HIS A 321 28.87 6.81 -17.31
C HIS A 321 29.00 8.27 -17.79
N GLU A 322 28.23 8.63 -18.80
CA GLU A 322 28.17 10.01 -19.30
C GLU A 322 27.54 10.94 -18.26
N ASP A 323 27.96 12.20 -18.25
CA ASP A 323 27.41 13.17 -17.32
C ASP A 323 25.94 13.42 -17.63
N CYS A 324 25.08 13.33 -16.62
CA CYS A 324 23.64 13.49 -16.79
C CYS A 324 22.98 13.94 -15.48
N VAL A 325 21.79 14.50 -15.63
CA VAL A 325 20.86 14.77 -14.53
C VAL A 325 19.59 14.01 -14.85
N TYR A 326 19.11 13.23 -13.89
CA TYR A 326 17.93 12.39 -14.03
C TYR A 326 16.92 12.76 -12.92
N GLU A 327 15.78 13.30 -13.34
CA GLU A 327 14.67 13.65 -12.45
C GLU A 327 13.79 12.40 -12.26
N LEU A 328 13.83 11.79 -11.08
CA LEU A 328 13.04 10.61 -10.78
C LEU A 328 11.62 11.00 -10.36
N ASP A 329 11.50 11.95 -9.45
CA ASP A 329 10.25 12.60 -9.08
C ASP A 329 10.51 14.02 -8.52
N GLU A 330 9.47 14.71 -8.03
CA GLU A 330 9.59 16.05 -7.44
C GLU A 330 10.48 16.09 -6.17
N THR A 331 10.79 14.94 -5.60
CA THR A 331 11.48 14.78 -4.32
C THR A 331 12.90 14.23 -4.45
N ARG A 332 13.20 13.52 -5.54
CA ARG A 332 14.50 12.88 -5.80
C ARG A 332 14.97 13.14 -7.22
N HIS A 333 16.18 13.66 -7.33
CA HIS A 333 16.92 13.70 -8.58
C HIS A 333 18.31 13.13 -8.39
N TYR A 334 18.83 12.57 -9.46
CA TYR A 334 20.14 11.96 -9.53
C TYR A 334 21.01 12.76 -10.47
N GLU A 335 22.29 12.87 -10.12
CA GLU A 335 23.27 13.54 -10.93
C GLU A 335 24.49 12.65 -11.07
N CYS A 336 24.96 12.47 -12.30
CA CYS A 336 26.23 11.83 -12.61
C CYS A 336 27.21 12.88 -13.10
N ARG A 337 28.38 13.00 -12.45
CA ARG A 337 29.51 13.80 -12.93
C ARG A 337 30.80 13.00 -12.88
N GLY A 338 31.48 12.87 -14.03
CA GLY A 338 32.71 12.10 -14.16
C GLY A 338 32.56 10.62 -13.80
N GLY A 339 31.35 10.06 -13.93
CA GLY A 339 31.01 8.69 -13.51
C GLY A 339 30.74 8.52 -12.01
N ILE A 340 30.69 9.60 -11.23
CA ILE A 340 30.30 9.59 -9.82
C ILE A 340 28.84 10.02 -9.73
N TRP A 341 28.02 9.19 -9.08
CA TRP A 341 26.61 9.46 -8.88
C TRP A 341 26.35 10.09 -7.52
N THR A 342 25.45 11.06 -7.51
CA THR A 342 24.86 11.65 -6.31
C THR A 342 23.34 11.61 -6.41
N CYS A 343 22.67 11.43 -5.28
CA CYS A 343 21.22 11.53 -5.15
C CYS A 343 20.92 12.72 -4.24
N ASP A 344 20.14 13.69 -4.71
CA ASP A 344 19.52 14.70 -3.85
C ASP A 344 18.18 14.16 -3.35
N GLY A 345 18.00 14.18 -2.04
CA GLY A 345 16.81 13.65 -1.39
C GLY A 345 16.85 13.86 0.12
N LEU A 346 15.82 13.38 0.80
CA LEU A 346 15.81 13.30 2.26
C LEU A 346 16.60 12.07 2.74
N HIS A 347 17.50 12.31 3.69
CA HIS A 347 18.37 11.28 4.28
C HIS A 347 18.00 11.03 5.75
N ASP A 348 16.71 11.01 6.06
CA ASP A 348 16.16 10.80 7.42
C ASP A 348 15.89 9.33 7.75
N GLY A 349 16.18 8.43 6.81
CA GLY A 349 15.96 7.00 6.95
C GLY A 349 14.51 6.57 6.66
N GLY A 350 13.65 7.44 6.12
CA GLY A 350 12.26 7.10 5.77
C GLY A 350 11.36 6.78 6.97
N GLY A 351 11.77 7.19 8.16
CA GLY A 351 11.10 6.86 9.41
C GLY A 351 10.06 7.89 9.84
N ARG A 352 9.02 7.42 10.53
CA ARG A 352 8.06 8.31 11.22
C ARG A 352 8.72 9.09 12.35
N SER A 353 8.31 10.34 12.55
CA SER A 353 8.84 11.23 13.58
C SER A 353 8.11 11.06 14.92
N SER A 354 8.84 10.67 15.96
CA SER A 354 8.34 10.58 17.33
C SER A 354 7.98 11.95 17.92
N LYS A 355 8.74 12.97 17.56
CA LYS A 355 8.50 14.37 17.95
C LYS A 355 7.20 14.89 17.31
N LEU A 356 6.94 14.57 16.05
CA LEU A 356 5.66 14.87 15.42
C LEU A 356 4.51 14.11 16.10
N GLY A 357 4.72 12.83 16.44
CA GLY A 357 3.76 12.03 17.20
C GLY A 357 3.42 12.60 18.56
N GLN A 358 4.39 13.18 19.26
CA GLN A 358 4.14 13.90 20.51
C GLN A 358 3.23 15.11 20.29
N VAL A 359 3.50 15.92 19.25
CA VAL A 359 2.69 17.10 18.91
C VAL A 359 1.24 16.72 18.61
N LEU A 360 1.01 15.75 17.72
CA LEU A 360 -0.34 15.36 17.32
C LEU A 360 -1.12 14.70 18.47
N ARG A 361 -0.46 13.87 19.29
CA ARG A 361 -1.09 13.28 20.48
C ARG A 361 -1.46 14.34 21.52
N ALA A 362 -0.60 15.33 21.74
CA ALA A 362 -0.91 16.45 22.63
C ALA A 362 -2.08 17.28 22.11
N THR A 363 -2.13 17.49 20.78
CA THR A 363 -3.25 18.18 20.10
C THR A 363 -4.57 17.46 20.31
N ASP A 364 -4.62 16.15 20.04
CA ASP A 364 -5.82 15.34 20.30
C ASP A 364 -6.22 15.43 21.79
N ARG A 365 -5.27 15.22 22.70
CA ARG A 365 -5.55 15.28 24.15
C ARG A 365 -6.16 16.62 24.59
N GLN A 366 -5.61 17.73 24.13
CA GLN A 366 -6.07 19.07 24.53
C GLN A 366 -7.41 19.42 23.88
N LEU A 367 -7.64 18.98 22.64
CA LEU A 367 -8.94 19.11 22.01
C LEU A 367 -10.02 18.28 22.72
N ARG A 368 -9.73 17.03 23.10
CA ARG A 368 -10.64 16.21 23.92
C ARG A 368 -11.00 16.89 25.24
N ALA A 369 -10.01 17.47 25.91
CA ALA A 369 -10.24 18.18 27.17
C ALA A 369 -11.10 19.43 26.98
N ALA A 370 -10.93 20.16 25.88
CA ALA A 370 -11.72 21.36 25.60
C ALA A 370 -13.14 21.08 25.08
N LEU A 371 -13.38 19.87 24.56
CA LEU A 371 -14.68 19.38 24.12
C LEU A 371 -15.42 18.56 25.19
N ASP A 372 -14.86 18.41 26.39
CA ASP A 372 -15.36 17.52 27.45
C ASP A 372 -15.61 16.07 26.95
N TYR A 373 -14.71 15.57 26.10
CA TYR A 373 -14.87 14.29 25.43
C TYR A 373 -14.70 13.09 26.39
N PRO A 374 -15.61 12.08 26.40
CA PRO A 374 -15.64 11.01 27.40
C PRO A 374 -14.36 10.18 27.56
N HIS A 375 -13.60 9.98 26.47
CA HIS A 375 -12.40 9.15 26.48
C HIS A 375 -11.12 10.01 26.51
N ALA A 376 -10.79 10.59 27.66
CA ALA A 376 -9.59 11.44 27.80
C ALA A 376 -8.26 10.66 27.61
N LEU A 377 -7.25 11.32 27.01
CA LEU A 377 -5.91 10.76 26.87
C LEU A 377 -5.01 11.13 28.05
N LYS A 378 -4.23 10.16 28.55
CA LYS A 378 -3.25 10.37 29.64
C LYS A 378 -2.17 11.37 29.23
N GLU A 379 -1.74 12.21 30.17
CA GLU A 379 -0.63 13.15 29.98
C GLU A 379 0.71 12.41 29.79
N ARG A 380 1.58 12.93 28.92
CA ARG A 380 2.92 12.38 28.66
C ARG A 380 3.99 13.47 28.72
N GLY A 381 4.14 14.13 29.87
CA GLY A 381 5.27 15.04 30.14
C GLY A 381 5.59 16.02 29.01
N ASP A 382 4.56 16.56 28.34
CA ASP A 382 4.73 17.37 27.15
C ASP A 382 5.40 18.72 27.50
N PRO A 383 6.30 19.27 26.67
CA PRO A 383 6.96 20.53 26.97
C PRO A 383 5.96 21.67 27.19
N LYS A 384 6.14 22.46 28.26
CA LYS A 384 5.21 23.55 28.63
C LYS A 384 4.94 24.56 27.50
N TYR A 385 5.94 24.82 26.65
CA TYR A 385 5.75 25.73 25.51
C TYR A 385 4.78 25.15 24.46
N LEU A 386 4.85 23.83 24.24
CA LEU A 386 4.02 23.11 23.27
C LEU A 386 2.57 23.06 23.77
N VAL A 387 2.37 22.68 25.03
CA VAL A 387 1.05 22.65 25.68
C VAL A 387 0.36 24.00 25.57
N ARG A 388 1.01 25.10 25.98
CA ARG A 388 0.43 26.45 25.88
C ARG A 388 0.12 26.88 24.44
N LEU A 389 0.95 26.48 23.49
CA LEU A 389 0.75 26.81 22.07
C LEU A 389 -0.50 26.12 21.53
N ILE A 390 -0.67 24.83 21.85
CA ILE A 390 -1.83 24.05 21.44
C ILE A 390 -3.09 24.52 22.16
N ASP A 391 -3.06 24.76 23.48
CA ASP A 391 -4.23 25.27 24.23
C ASP A 391 -4.77 26.57 23.62
N ARG A 392 -3.86 27.45 23.20
CA ARG A 392 -4.25 28.69 22.51
C ARG A 392 -4.93 28.40 21.17
N GLU A 393 -4.36 27.54 20.34
CA GLU A 393 -4.97 27.18 19.04
C GLU A 393 -6.31 26.46 19.18
N VAL A 394 -6.45 25.58 20.17
CA VAL A 394 -7.73 24.91 20.48
C VAL A 394 -8.77 25.96 20.91
N GLY A 395 -8.40 26.90 21.78
CA GLY A 395 -9.27 28.00 22.18
C GLY A 395 -9.72 28.86 21.00
N ASP A 396 -8.77 29.31 20.18
CA ASP A 396 -9.03 30.11 18.98
C ASP A 396 -9.97 29.37 18.01
N TYR A 397 -9.77 28.05 17.82
CA TYR A 397 -10.64 27.22 16.97
C TYR A 397 -12.06 27.11 17.51
N LEU A 398 -12.22 26.83 18.81
CA LEU A 398 -13.55 26.67 19.41
C LEU A 398 -14.34 27.99 19.46
N GLU A 399 -13.66 29.12 19.64
CA GLU A 399 -14.27 30.45 19.52
C GLU A 399 -14.72 30.71 18.08
N TRP A 400 -13.85 30.42 17.10
CA TRP A 400 -14.20 30.53 15.68
C TRP A 400 -15.39 29.63 15.32
N LYS A 401 -15.39 28.36 15.74
CA LYS A 401 -16.45 27.39 15.50
C LYS A 401 -17.78 27.85 16.10
N ARG A 402 -17.76 28.43 17.31
CA ARG A 402 -18.94 29.03 17.94
C ARG A 402 -19.46 30.24 17.17
N ALA A 403 -18.57 31.12 16.71
CA ALA A 403 -18.95 32.32 15.96
C ALA A 403 -19.50 32.01 14.56
N HIS A 404 -19.04 30.92 13.94
CA HIS A 404 -19.42 30.47 12.60
C HIS A 404 -20.44 29.32 12.60
N ALA A 405 -21.00 28.98 13.77
CA ALA A 405 -22.08 28.00 13.85
C ALA A 405 -23.30 28.51 13.06
N PRO A 406 -23.98 27.64 12.28
CA PRO A 406 -25.15 28.04 11.52
C PRO A 406 -26.21 28.60 12.49
N ARG A 407 -26.55 29.88 12.32
CA ARG A 407 -27.57 30.53 13.14
C ARG A 407 -28.92 29.90 12.83
N HIS A 408 -29.45 29.11 13.76
CA HIS A 408 -30.78 28.56 13.67
C HIS A 408 -31.81 29.68 13.93
N VAL A 409 -32.32 30.30 12.86
CA VAL A 409 -33.39 31.30 12.95
C VAL A 409 -34.72 30.57 13.07
N GLN A 410 -35.25 30.45 14.29
CA GLN A 410 -36.64 30.05 14.49
C GLN A 410 -37.54 31.22 14.07
N ILE A 411 -38.23 31.07 12.95
CA ILE A 411 -39.27 32.00 12.51
C ILE A 411 -40.57 31.61 13.23
N ASP A 412 -41.06 32.47 14.11
CA ASP A 412 -42.35 32.28 14.78
C ASP A 412 -43.51 32.53 13.80
N LEU A 413 -44.07 31.43 13.27
CA LEU A 413 -45.20 31.46 12.35
C LEU A 413 -46.51 31.92 13.01
N SER A 414 -46.57 32.01 14.34
CA SER A 414 -47.77 32.49 15.05
C SER A 414 -48.06 33.98 14.78
N GLN A 415 -47.07 34.73 14.29
CA GLN A 415 -47.26 36.13 13.90
C GLN A 415 -47.74 36.31 12.46
N LEU A 416 -47.65 35.28 11.60
CA LEU A 416 -48.14 35.35 10.23
C LEU A 416 -49.65 35.54 10.16
N SER A 417 -50.41 34.96 11.10
CA SER A 417 -51.86 35.14 11.19
C SER A 417 -52.23 36.60 11.48
N LYS A 418 -51.49 37.25 12.38
CA LYS A 418 -51.66 38.67 12.70
C LYS A 418 -51.28 39.56 11.52
N ILE A 419 -50.19 39.25 10.82
CA ILE A 419 -49.76 39.98 9.62
C ILE A 419 -50.81 39.85 8.51
N ARG A 420 -51.33 38.64 8.27
CA ARG A 420 -52.39 38.40 7.28
C ARG A 420 -53.70 39.10 7.64
N ALA A 421 -54.11 39.05 8.91
CA ALA A 421 -55.31 39.75 9.38
C ALA A 421 -55.16 41.27 9.24
N THR A 422 -53.99 41.82 9.58
CA THR A 422 -53.72 43.26 9.44
C THR A 422 -53.69 43.69 7.97
N ALA A 423 -53.08 42.87 7.10
CA ALA A 423 -53.05 43.10 5.67
C ALA A 423 -54.47 43.05 5.06
N ALA A 424 -55.30 42.07 5.44
CA ALA A 424 -56.68 41.96 4.99
C ALA A 424 -57.50 43.21 5.36
N VAL A 425 -57.40 43.68 6.62
CA VAL A 425 -58.07 44.91 7.07
C VAL A 425 -57.55 46.14 6.32
N THR A 426 -56.26 46.19 6.01
CA THR A 426 -55.67 47.30 5.24
C THR A 426 -56.15 47.28 3.79
N CYS A 427 -56.27 46.11 3.15
CA CYS A 427 -56.84 45.97 1.82
C CYS A 427 -58.31 46.41 1.80
N GLU A 428 -59.13 45.92 2.74
CA GLU A 428 -60.53 46.33 2.94
C GLU A 428 -60.70 47.84 3.09
N SER A 429 -59.79 48.47 3.85
CA SER A 429 -59.78 49.92 4.07
C SER A 429 -59.40 50.73 2.83
N LEU A 430 -58.79 50.13 1.81
CA LEU A 430 -58.33 50.81 0.59
C LEU A 430 -59.23 50.50 -0.63
N LEU A 431 -60.18 49.58 -0.51
CA LEU A 431 -61.12 49.21 -1.57
C LEU A 431 -62.20 50.28 -1.79
N VAL A 432 -62.35 50.72 -3.03
CA VAL A 432 -63.40 51.67 -3.48
C VAL A 432 -64.73 50.91 -3.66
N ASP A 433 -65.88 51.57 -3.49
CA ASP A 433 -67.20 50.92 -3.48
C ASP A 433 -67.49 50.04 -4.72
N GLU A 434 -66.96 50.42 -5.90
CA GLU A 434 -67.08 49.67 -7.16
C GLU A 434 -66.26 48.36 -7.16
N GLU A 435 -65.15 48.31 -6.41
CA GLU A 435 -64.29 47.13 -6.29
C GLU A 435 -64.80 46.16 -5.20
N ARG A 436 -65.58 46.68 -4.25
CA ARG A 436 -66.20 45.90 -3.16
C ARG A 436 -67.33 45.02 -3.69
N GLU A 437 -68.16 45.56 -4.58
CA GLU A 437 -69.22 44.82 -5.26
C GLU A 437 -68.66 43.71 -6.19
N ALA A 438 -67.46 43.91 -6.75
CA ALA A 438 -66.79 42.90 -7.59
C ALA A 438 -66.25 41.71 -6.76
N GLN A 439 -65.72 41.96 -5.56
CA GLN A 439 -65.27 40.90 -4.65
C GLN A 439 -66.44 40.08 -4.09
N ASP A 440 -67.55 40.71 -3.71
CA ASP A 440 -68.75 40.02 -3.24
C ASP A 440 -69.32 39.08 -4.32
N LEU A 441 -69.18 39.43 -5.61
CA LEU A 441 -69.58 38.61 -6.75
C LEU A 441 -68.60 37.44 -7.01
N GLU A 442 -67.30 37.61 -6.75
CA GLU A 442 -66.29 36.54 -6.86
C GLU A 442 -66.38 35.54 -5.71
N GLU A 443 -66.58 35.98 -4.46
CA GLU A 443 -66.76 35.08 -3.30
C GLU A 443 -68.06 34.28 -3.38
N ALA A 444 -69.14 34.87 -3.91
CA ALA A 444 -70.40 34.15 -4.14
C ALA A 444 -70.28 33.09 -5.26
N ALA A 445 -69.32 33.23 -6.18
CA ALA A 445 -69.06 32.27 -7.25
C ALA A 445 -68.15 31.09 -6.83
N ALA A 446 -67.44 31.21 -5.70
CA ALA A 446 -66.43 30.25 -5.24
C ALA A 446 -66.91 29.34 -4.09
N ALA A 447 -68.16 28.85 -4.15
CA ALA A 447 -68.63 27.80 -3.23
C ALA A 447 -67.87 26.46 -3.47
N PRO A 448 -67.55 25.67 -2.42
CA PRO A 448 -66.57 24.59 -2.52
C PRO A 448 -67.12 23.35 -3.23
N VAL A 449 -66.33 22.81 -4.16
CA VAL A 449 -66.50 21.46 -4.71
C VAL A 449 -65.72 20.49 -3.83
N GLU A 450 -66.42 19.54 -3.19
CA GLU A 450 -65.80 18.44 -2.44
C GLU A 450 -65.25 17.37 -3.39
N GLU A 451 -63.95 17.07 -3.29
CA GLU A 451 -63.34 15.80 -3.71
C GLU A 451 -62.37 15.30 -2.63
N PRO A 452 -62.15 13.98 -2.52
CA PRO A 452 -62.03 13.31 -1.23
C PRO A 452 -60.62 13.31 -0.62
N MET A 453 -60.59 13.44 0.70
CA MET A 453 -59.46 13.09 1.57
C MET A 453 -59.03 11.63 1.37
N GLY A 454 -57.80 11.43 0.93
CA GLY A 454 -57.06 10.20 1.16
C GLY A 454 -55.89 10.50 2.09
N GLU A 455 -56.06 10.39 3.40
CA GLU A 455 -54.92 10.31 4.29
C GLU A 455 -55.18 9.44 5.52
N LEU A 456 -54.38 8.37 5.54
CA LEU A 456 -53.82 7.62 6.66
C LEU A 456 -54.71 7.35 7.88
N ALA A 457 -55.18 6.11 7.92
CA ALA A 457 -55.51 5.42 9.15
C ALA A 457 -54.28 5.36 10.07
N ALA A 458 -54.53 5.72 11.33
CA ALA A 458 -53.69 5.44 12.47
C ALA A 458 -53.32 3.95 12.53
N LEU A 459 -52.03 3.65 12.66
CA LEU A 459 -51.57 2.37 13.19
C LEU A 459 -51.06 2.58 14.62
N SER A 460 -51.97 2.21 15.51
CA SER A 460 -51.75 1.61 16.81
C SER A 460 -50.37 0.97 17.00
N ALA A 461 -49.80 1.25 18.16
CA ALA A 461 -48.67 0.59 18.77
C ALA A 461 -48.85 -0.94 18.91
N ASP A 462 -47.68 -1.57 19.09
CA ASP A 462 -47.42 -2.91 19.59
C ASP A 462 -47.82 -4.11 18.70
N LYS A 463 -46.81 -4.70 18.04
CA LYS A 463 -46.31 -6.07 18.27
C LYS A 463 -45.59 -6.63 17.02
N ALA A 464 -44.31 -6.26 16.84
CA ALA A 464 -43.24 -7.00 16.16
C ALA A 464 -42.02 -6.08 15.94
N LEU A 465 -41.32 -5.66 17.00
CA LEU A 465 -40.28 -4.60 16.92
C LEU A 465 -38.96 -5.04 16.24
N LEU A 466 -38.83 -6.28 15.76
CA LEU A 466 -37.55 -6.78 15.25
C LEU A 466 -37.60 -7.46 13.87
N GLY A 467 -38.79 -7.72 13.30
CA GLY A 467 -38.90 -8.37 11.98
C GLY A 467 -38.19 -9.73 11.83
N LEU A 468 -37.76 -10.35 12.94
CA LEU A 468 -37.03 -11.62 12.96
C LEU A 468 -38.01 -12.79 12.74
N ALA A 469 -37.64 -13.71 11.86
CA ALA A 469 -38.36 -14.94 11.62
C ALA A 469 -38.28 -15.87 12.86
N PRO A 470 -39.22 -16.81 13.04
CA PRO A 470 -39.21 -17.71 14.21
C PRO A 470 -37.92 -18.52 14.38
N GLU A 471 -37.28 -18.89 13.27
CA GLU A 471 -36.01 -19.63 13.24
C GLU A 471 -34.82 -18.75 13.65
N GLU A 472 -34.81 -17.49 13.23
CA GLU A 472 -33.81 -16.47 13.59
C GLU A 472 -33.91 -16.10 15.09
N LEU A 473 -35.13 -15.97 15.61
CA LEU A 473 -35.38 -15.74 17.04
C LEU A 473 -34.92 -16.91 17.91
N ALA A 474 -35.15 -18.15 17.47
CA ALA A 474 -34.69 -19.34 18.18
C ALA A 474 -33.17 -19.45 18.16
N PHE A 475 -32.54 -19.12 17.03
CA PHE A 475 -31.08 -19.08 16.87
C PHE A 475 -30.44 -18.04 17.81
N LEU A 476 -30.97 -16.81 17.85
CA LEU A 476 -30.48 -15.72 18.68
C LEU A 476 -30.66 -16.00 20.19
N ARG A 477 -31.79 -16.59 20.60
CA ARG A 477 -32.03 -16.98 22.00
C ARG A 477 -31.08 -18.07 22.48
N ALA A 478 -30.83 -19.09 21.65
CA ALA A 478 -29.88 -20.15 21.98
C ALA A 478 -28.46 -19.58 22.20
N LEU A 479 -28.05 -18.58 21.41
CA LEU A 479 -26.78 -17.88 21.60
C LEU A 479 -26.72 -17.06 22.90
N LEU A 480 -27.80 -16.38 23.27
CA LEU A 480 -27.90 -15.62 24.53
C LEU A 480 -27.88 -16.52 25.78
N ASP A 481 -28.34 -17.76 25.65
CA ASP A 481 -28.34 -18.80 26.71
C ASP A 481 -27.04 -19.64 26.71
N GLY A 482 -26.07 -19.31 25.85
CA GLY A 482 -24.79 -19.99 25.72
C GLY A 482 -24.89 -21.42 25.16
N GLN A 483 -25.97 -21.74 24.45
CA GLN A 483 -26.19 -23.04 23.80
C GLN A 483 -25.80 -22.98 22.32
N ALA A 484 -25.34 -24.12 21.78
CA ALA A 484 -25.04 -24.23 20.35
C ALA A 484 -26.35 -24.21 19.54
N PRO A 485 -26.58 -23.22 18.66
CA PRO A 485 -27.86 -23.06 17.99
C PRO A 485 -28.01 -24.09 16.85
N ALA A 486 -29.22 -24.64 16.70
CA ALA A 486 -29.54 -25.53 15.58
C ALA A 486 -29.99 -24.70 14.37
N ALA A 487 -29.15 -24.59 13.34
CA ALA A 487 -29.52 -23.97 12.06
C ALA A 487 -29.84 -25.04 11.00
N ALA A 488 -30.92 -24.83 10.23
CA ALA A 488 -31.27 -25.67 9.09
C ALA A 488 -30.43 -25.37 7.82
N GLY A 489 -29.37 -24.55 7.92
CA GLY A 489 -28.51 -24.08 6.83
C GLY A 489 -27.15 -23.57 7.32
N SER A 490 -26.39 -22.86 6.46
CA SER A 490 -25.09 -22.26 6.81
C SER A 490 -25.28 -21.20 7.90
N ALA A 491 -24.51 -21.32 9.00
CA ALA A 491 -24.58 -20.42 10.15
C ALA A 491 -24.21 -18.97 9.78
N ASP A 492 -23.35 -18.78 8.79
CA ASP A 492 -22.90 -17.46 8.31
C ASP A 492 -24.07 -16.65 7.75
N LEU A 493 -24.90 -17.26 6.90
CA LEU A 493 -26.07 -16.59 6.33
C LEU A 493 -27.14 -16.25 7.36
N MET A 494 -27.25 -17.07 8.42
CA MET A 494 -28.19 -16.83 9.52
C MET A 494 -27.72 -15.65 10.39
N VAL A 495 -26.41 -15.57 10.66
CA VAL A 495 -25.81 -14.47 11.41
C VAL A 495 -25.93 -13.16 10.66
N ASP A 496 -25.66 -13.15 9.35
CA ASP A 496 -25.76 -11.95 8.52
C ASP A 496 -27.21 -11.42 8.45
N ALA A 497 -28.18 -12.32 8.27
CA ALA A 497 -29.60 -11.95 8.23
C ALA A 497 -30.12 -11.38 9.57
N ILE A 498 -29.65 -11.93 10.70
CA ILE A 498 -29.99 -11.42 12.03
C ILE A 498 -29.31 -10.07 12.27
N ASN A 499 -28.04 -9.93 11.90
CA ASN A 499 -27.29 -8.69 12.05
C ASN A 499 -27.90 -7.57 11.22
N GLU A 500 -28.28 -7.81 9.96
CA GLU A 500 -28.93 -6.80 9.11
C GLU A 500 -30.20 -6.23 9.77
N LYS A 501 -31.03 -7.11 10.36
CA LYS A 501 -32.28 -6.72 11.02
C LYS A 501 -32.07 -6.05 12.39
N LEU A 502 -31.01 -6.42 13.11
CA LEU A 502 -30.65 -5.78 14.38
C LEU A 502 -29.87 -4.47 14.17
N PHE A 503 -29.24 -4.28 13.01
CA PHE A 503 -28.45 -3.11 12.69
C PHE A 503 -29.29 -1.84 12.68
N ASP A 504 -30.53 -1.90 12.17
CA ASP A 504 -31.47 -0.77 12.19
C ASP A 504 -31.86 -0.34 13.61
N LEU A 505 -31.78 -1.24 14.59
CA LEU A 505 -32.14 -0.98 15.99
C LEU A 505 -30.93 -0.59 16.85
N LEU A 506 -29.80 -1.30 16.70
CA LEU A 506 -28.60 -1.14 17.53
C LEU A 506 -27.54 -0.25 16.89
N GLY A 507 -27.59 -0.05 15.57
CA GLY A 507 -26.60 0.70 14.81
C GLY A 507 -25.24 0.01 14.68
N ASP A 508 -25.13 -1.26 15.09
CA ASP A 508 -23.92 -2.08 15.05
C ASP A 508 -24.24 -3.57 14.84
N THR A 509 -23.24 -4.39 14.49
CA THR A 509 -23.39 -5.85 14.37
C THR A 509 -23.47 -6.50 15.75
N ALA A 510 -24.59 -7.17 16.06
CA ALA A 510 -24.83 -7.77 17.38
C ALA A 510 -24.22 -9.18 17.54
N LEU A 511 -24.05 -9.90 16.43
CA LEU A 511 -23.50 -11.26 16.37
C LEU A 511 -22.16 -11.27 15.66
N GLU A 512 -21.18 -11.99 16.23
CA GLU A 512 -19.87 -12.20 15.61
C GLU A 512 -19.47 -13.69 15.64
N PHE A 513 -18.47 -14.06 14.85
CA PHE A 513 -17.84 -15.37 14.95
C PHE A 513 -16.61 -15.31 15.85
N GLY A 514 -16.60 -16.17 16.88
CA GLY A 514 -15.47 -16.32 17.77
C GLY A 514 -14.24 -16.93 17.09
N PRO A 515 -13.08 -16.95 17.78
CA PRO A 515 -11.83 -17.51 17.27
C PRO A 515 -11.89 -19.02 17.01
N ASP A 516 -12.92 -19.71 17.52
CA ASP A 516 -13.27 -21.11 17.26
C ASP A 516 -14.24 -21.29 16.07
N GLY A 517 -14.65 -20.20 15.41
CA GLY A 517 -15.56 -20.21 14.28
C GLY A 517 -17.03 -20.40 14.66
N ALA A 518 -17.37 -20.32 15.95
CA ALA A 518 -18.76 -20.41 16.43
C ALA A 518 -19.40 -19.01 16.53
N PRO A 519 -20.67 -18.85 16.12
CA PRO A 519 -21.37 -17.59 16.26
C PRO A 519 -21.68 -17.31 17.73
N ARG A 520 -21.54 -16.05 18.16
CA ARG A 520 -21.85 -15.60 19.52
C ARG A 520 -22.37 -14.16 19.51
N VAL A 521 -23.14 -13.81 20.53
CA VAL A 521 -23.54 -12.41 20.74
C VAL A 521 -22.35 -11.64 21.32
N ILE A 522 -22.09 -10.45 20.80
CA ILE A 522 -21.06 -9.56 21.33
C ILE A 522 -21.47 -9.14 22.74
N GLU A 523 -20.57 -9.32 23.73
CA GLU A 523 -20.87 -9.13 25.15
C GLU A 523 -21.48 -7.77 25.48
N ASP A 524 -21.01 -6.72 24.81
CA ASP A 524 -21.48 -5.33 25.00
C ASP A 524 -22.94 -5.12 24.57
N TYR A 525 -23.48 -5.98 23.70
CA TYR A 525 -24.84 -5.89 23.17
C TYR A 525 -25.79 -6.97 23.70
N CYS A 526 -25.31 -7.89 24.55
CA CYS A 526 -26.12 -8.97 25.11
C CYS A 526 -27.37 -8.45 25.85
N ASP A 527 -27.21 -7.41 26.66
CA ASP A 527 -28.30 -6.87 27.48
C ASP A 527 -29.30 -6.06 26.62
N ASP A 528 -28.80 -5.33 25.62
CA ASP A 528 -29.62 -4.59 24.67
C ASP A 528 -30.45 -5.54 23.78
N VAL A 529 -29.86 -6.65 23.33
CA VAL A 529 -30.56 -7.69 22.56
C VAL A 529 -31.60 -8.42 23.42
N ARG A 530 -31.31 -8.73 24.69
CA ARG A 530 -32.30 -9.32 25.62
C ARG A 530 -33.48 -8.39 25.87
N GLN A 531 -33.20 -7.11 26.08
CA GLN A 531 -34.21 -6.08 26.25
C GLN A 531 -35.07 -5.92 24.99
N ALA A 532 -34.47 -5.94 23.81
CA ALA A 532 -35.17 -5.87 22.52
C ALA A 532 -36.07 -7.10 22.27
N LEU A 533 -35.68 -8.28 22.76
CA LEU A 533 -36.46 -9.52 22.66
C LEU A 533 -37.59 -9.67 23.70
N GLY A 534 -37.71 -8.70 24.63
CA GLY A 534 -38.71 -8.71 25.70
C GLY A 534 -38.51 -9.84 26.72
N ALA A 535 -37.28 -10.34 26.86
CA ALA A 535 -36.94 -11.30 27.90
C ALA A 535 -36.42 -10.53 29.12
N ASP A 536 -37.24 -10.40 30.16
CA ASP A 536 -36.77 -9.93 31.46
C ASP A 536 -35.68 -10.88 32.00
N ALA A 537 -34.58 -10.26 32.46
CA ALA A 537 -33.49 -10.75 33.30
C ALA A 537 -33.31 -12.26 33.51
#